data_AF-A0A9P0JJ36-F1
#
_entry.id   AF-A0A9P0JJ36-F1
#
_cell.length_a   1.000
_cell.length_b   1.000
_cell.length_c   1.000
_cell.angle_alpha   90.00
_cell.angle_beta   90.00
_cell.angle_gamma   90.00
#
_symmetry.space_group_name_H-M   'P 1'
#
loop_
_entity.id
_entity.type
_entity.pdbx_description
1 polymer ?
#
loop_
_entity_poly.entity_id
_entity_poly.type
_entity_poly.pdbx_seq_one_letter_code
_entity_poly.pdbx_strand_id
1 'polypeptide(L)'
;MQEVRITSGPHGYLSSCPHLDSTCPTCGQFFLLQDTVRQLTQHLQELSNRLLAAEQRIGRVEECDCQKSCQVNGSVHADGATWQIGCDICSCVHGEVKCHPVECPELSCKHPVNKSGDCCQSCLKHCLFYGQFYDHGEQVTIKKCVECQCDDGSMKCVRTDPETNCPRLTCPPEQQFSVPDHCCKFCPGPNTFPELFTDSISATPFTPIGLTPVFQNHKVEKKNN
;
A
#
# COMPACT_ATOMS: atom_id res chain seq x y z
N MET A 1 -1.84 -0.79 -103.33
CA MET A 1 -3.09 -0.54 -102.56
C MET A 1 -3.73 -1.89 -102.34
N GLN A 2 -3.96 -2.29 -101.10
CA GLN A 2 -4.49 -3.62 -100.78
C GLN A 2 -6.01 -3.49 -100.58
N GLU A 3 -6.80 -4.30 -101.28
CA GLU A 3 -8.28 -4.26 -101.19
C GLU A 3 -8.76 -4.65 -99.79
N VAL A 4 -9.49 -3.74 -99.14
CA VAL A 4 -10.17 -3.99 -97.87
C VAL A 4 -11.54 -4.59 -98.18
N ARG A 5 -11.75 -5.86 -97.82
CA ARG A 5 -13.07 -6.51 -97.88
C ARG A 5 -13.73 -6.45 -96.51
N ILE A 6 -14.82 -5.68 -96.41
CA ILE A 6 -15.65 -5.60 -95.21
C ILE A 6 -16.61 -6.78 -95.23
N THR A 7 -16.59 -7.59 -94.19
CA THR A 7 -17.50 -8.74 -94.04
C THR A 7 -18.65 -8.34 -93.12
N SER A 8 -19.83 -8.08 -93.67
CA SER A 8 -21.02 -7.68 -92.91
C SER A 8 -21.86 -8.91 -92.54
N GLY A 9 -22.04 -9.12 -91.24
CA GLY A 9 -22.88 -10.19 -90.69
C GLY A 9 -22.66 -10.35 -89.19
N PRO A 10 -23.62 -10.95 -88.45
CA PRO A 10 -23.57 -11.07 -86.98
C PRO A 10 -22.37 -11.87 -86.45
N HIS A 11 -21.67 -12.61 -87.31
CA HIS A 11 -20.46 -13.39 -87.00
C HIS A 11 -19.26 -13.06 -87.91
N GLY A 12 -19.23 -11.88 -88.55
CA GLY A 12 -18.17 -11.50 -89.50
C GLY A 12 -16.74 -11.51 -88.93
N TYR A 13 -16.61 -11.45 -87.60
CA TYR A 13 -15.34 -11.58 -86.89
C TYR A 13 -14.77 -13.01 -86.92
N LEU A 14 -15.61 -14.06 -86.93
CA LEU A 14 -15.17 -15.46 -87.07
C LEU A 14 -14.59 -15.72 -88.48
N SER A 15 -15.17 -15.10 -89.51
CA SER A 15 -14.68 -15.19 -90.89
C SER A 15 -13.36 -14.44 -91.09
N SER A 16 -13.15 -13.37 -90.31
CA SER A 16 -11.95 -12.53 -90.38
C SER A 16 -10.77 -13.13 -89.61
N CYS A 17 -11.02 -14.08 -88.70
CA CYS A 17 -10.00 -14.78 -87.90
C CYS A 17 -10.36 -16.27 -87.77
N PRO A 18 -10.19 -17.06 -88.85
CA PRO A 18 -10.57 -18.48 -88.90
C PRO A 18 -9.67 -19.38 -88.04
N HIS A 19 -8.45 -18.92 -87.74
CA HIS A 19 -7.57 -19.50 -86.73
C HIS A 19 -7.41 -18.45 -85.65
N LEU A 20 -7.94 -18.76 -84.47
CA LEU A 20 -8.04 -17.89 -83.29
C LEU A 20 -6.66 -17.64 -82.65
N ASP A 21 -5.66 -17.33 -83.46
CA ASP A 21 -4.30 -17.02 -83.04
C ASP A 21 -4.12 -15.52 -82.86
N SER A 22 -3.24 -15.18 -81.92
CA SER A 22 -3.05 -13.89 -81.25
C SER A 22 -2.64 -12.68 -82.12
N THR A 23 -2.85 -12.71 -83.43
CA THR A 23 -2.41 -11.66 -84.37
C THR A 23 -3.45 -10.58 -84.69
N CYS A 24 -4.70 -10.72 -84.22
CA CYS A 24 -5.73 -9.68 -84.39
C CYS A 24 -5.75 -8.72 -83.17
N PRO A 25 -5.63 -7.40 -83.36
CA PRO A 25 -5.46 -6.43 -82.27
C PRO A 25 -6.65 -6.39 -81.29
N THR A 26 -7.87 -6.68 -81.73
CA THR A 26 -9.08 -6.71 -80.88
C THR A 26 -9.29 -8.07 -80.20
N CYS A 27 -8.96 -9.17 -80.87
CA CYS A 27 -9.07 -10.53 -80.31
C CYS A 27 -8.02 -10.77 -79.22
N GLY A 28 -6.78 -10.34 -79.43
CA GLY A 28 -5.72 -10.40 -78.41
C GLY A 28 -6.04 -9.59 -77.16
N GLN A 29 -6.69 -8.42 -77.30
CA GLN A 29 -7.17 -7.62 -76.17
C GLN A 29 -8.29 -8.33 -75.38
N PHE A 30 -9.20 -9.01 -76.08
CA PHE A 30 -10.24 -9.80 -75.43
C PHE A 30 -9.67 -10.98 -74.65
N PHE A 31 -8.71 -11.72 -75.23
CA PHE A 31 -8.03 -12.81 -74.52
C PHE A 31 -7.25 -12.34 -73.30
N LEU A 32 -6.58 -11.19 -73.39
CA LEU A 32 -5.88 -10.59 -72.25
C LEU A 32 -6.86 -10.22 -71.13
N LEU A 33 -8.00 -9.62 -71.49
CA LEU A 33 -9.06 -9.30 -70.53
C LEU A 33 -9.62 -10.57 -69.90
N GLN A 34 -9.86 -11.62 -70.70
CA GLN A 34 -10.36 -12.91 -70.23
C GLN A 34 -9.39 -13.57 -69.25
N ASP A 35 -8.08 -13.55 -69.54
CA ASP A 35 -7.08 -14.08 -68.62
C ASP A 35 -6.96 -13.22 -67.36
N THR A 36 -7.03 -11.89 -67.47
CA THR A 36 -7.00 -10.98 -66.32
C THR A 36 -8.21 -11.21 -65.41
N VAL A 37 -9.41 -11.36 -65.97
CA VAL A 37 -10.63 -11.68 -65.19
C VAL A 37 -10.49 -13.04 -64.51
N ARG A 38 -9.93 -14.04 -65.20
CA ARG A 38 -9.66 -15.37 -64.63
C ARG A 38 -8.67 -15.28 -63.47
N GLN A 39 -7.58 -14.53 -63.64
CA GLN A 39 -6.59 -14.29 -62.58
C GLN A 39 -7.20 -13.55 -61.39
N LEU A 40 -7.99 -12.50 -61.65
CA LEU A 40 -8.66 -11.74 -60.60
C LEU A 40 -9.65 -12.62 -59.82
N THR A 41 -10.38 -13.48 -60.52
CA THR A 41 -11.30 -14.46 -59.90
C THR A 41 -10.54 -15.44 -59.01
N GLN A 42 -9.37 -15.93 -59.44
CA GLN A 42 -8.51 -16.79 -58.62
C GLN A 42 -7.99 -16.06 -57.37
N HIS A 43 -7.56 -14.80 -57.52
CA HIS A 43 -7.12 -13.98 -56.40
C HIS A 43 -8.25 -13.70 -55.39
N LEU A 44 -9.46 -13.42 -55.87
CA LEU A 44 -10.62 -13.24 -55.00
C LEU A 44 -10.96 -14.52 -54.24
N GLN A 45 -10.88 -15.68 -54.90
CA GLN A 45 -11.10 -16.99 -54.26
C GLN A 45 -10.07 -17.24 -53.14
N GLU A 46 -8.79 -16.97 -53.41
CA GLU A 46 -7.71 -17.12 -52.43
C GLU A 46 -7.88 -16.17 -51.24
N LEU A 47 -8.20 -14.90 -51.49
CA LEU A 47 -8.45 -13.91 -50.44
C LEU A 47 -9.66 -14.29 -49.59
N SER A 48 -10.74 -14.77 -50.22
CA SER A 48 -11.92 -15.27 -49.52
C SER A 48 -11.59 -16.44 -48.60
N ASN A 49 -10.81 -17.42 -49.07
CA ASN A 49 -10.39 -18.55 -48.25
C ASN A 49 -9.51 -18.12 -47.06
N ARG A 50 -8.58 -17.17 -47.28
CA ARG A 50 -7.75 -16.61 -46.20
C ARG A 50 -8.57 -15.83 -45.19
N LEU A 51 -9.56 -15.08 -45.65
CA LEU A 51 -10.47 -14.34 -44.77
C LEU A 51 -11.29 -15.31 -43.92
N LEU A 52 -11.90 -16.33 -44.51
CA LEU A 52 -12.64 -17.36 -43.77
C LEU A 52 -11.77 -18.07 -42.73
N ALA A 53 -10.52 -18.41 -43.09
CA ALA A 53 -9.58 -19.00 -42.15
C ALA A 53 -9.20 -18.03 -41.01
N ALA A 54 -9.08 -16.74 -41.30
CA ALA A 54 -8.82 -15.71 -40.28
C ALA A 54 -10.03 -15.50 -39.36
N GLU A 55 -11.24 -15.42 -39.92
CA GLU A 55 -12.51 -15.34 -39.18
C GLU A 55 -12.69 -16.53 -38.25
N GLN A 56 -12.42 -17.76 -38.73
CA GLN A 56 -12.46 -18.95 -37.89
C GLN A 56 -11.41 -18.92 -36.75
N ARG A 57 -10.24 -18.34 -36.98
CA ARG A 57 -9.23 -18.17 -35.93
C ARG A 57 -9.65 -17.12 -34.90
N ILE A 58 -10.25 -16.02 -35.35
CA ILE A 58 -10.78 -14.96 -34.47
C ILE A 58 -11.96 -15.47 -33.65
N GLY A 59 -12.88 -16.23 -34.26
CA GLY A 59 -14.02 -16.83 -33.55
C GLY A 59 -13.60 -17.75 -32.40
N ARG A 60 -12.52 -18.53 -32.56
CA ARG A 60 -11.96 -19.33 -31.44
C ARG A 60 -11.39 -18.49 -30.32
N VAL A 61 -10.89 -17.28 -30.61
CA VAL A 61 -10.33 -16.36 -29.61
C VAL A 61 -11.44 -15.57 -28.91
N GLU A 62 -12.54 -15.28 -29.59
CA GLU A 62 -13.72 -14.61 -29.02
C GLU A 62 -14.57 -15.56 -28.15
N GLU A 63 -14.66 -16.84 -28.50
CA GLU A 63 -15.37 -17.86 -27.71
C GLU A 63 -14.56 -18.31 -26.49
N CYS A 64 -13.23 -18.19 -26.56
CA CYS A 64 -12.40 -18.11 -25.37
C CYS A 64 -12.67 -16.77 -24.68
N ASP A 65 -13.69 -16.72 -23.82
CA ASP A 65 -13.71 -15.71 -22.77
C ASP A 65 -12.42 -15.92 -21.98
N CYS A 66 -11.41 -15.10 -22.26
CA CYS A 66 -10.23 -15.00 -21.43
C CYS A 66 -10.67 -14.28 -20.16
N GLN A 67 -11.60 -14.87 -19.43
CA GLN A 67 -12.03 -14.43 -18.14
C GLN A 67 -10.83 -14.69 -17.25
N LYS A 68 -9.89 -13.75 -17.25
CA LYS A 68 -8.68 -13.77 -16.45
C LYS A 68 -9.02 -13.47 -14.98
N SER A 69 -10.18 -13.94 -14.54
CA SER A 69 -10.65 -13.83 -13.18
C SER A 69 -10.33 -15.09 -12.43
N CYS A 70 -9.99 -14.94 -11.16
CA CYS A 70 -9.72 -16.03 -10.26
C CYS A 70 -10.96 -16.31 -9.42
N GLN A 71 -11.39 -17.56 -9.36
CA GLN A 71 -12.46 -17.98 -8.47
C GLN A 71 -11.88 -18.63 -7.22
N VAL A 72 -11.99 -17.96 -6.08
CA VAL A 72 -11.44 -18.40 -4.78
C VAL A 72 -12.53 -18.32 -3.73
N ASN A 73 -12.74 -19.42 -2.98
CA ASN A 73 -13.70 -19.50 -1.88
C ASN A 73 -15.12 -18.99 -2.24
N GLY A 74 -15.58 -19.28 -3.46
CA GLY A 74 -16.89 -18.84 -3.95
C GLY A 74 -16.97 -17.38 -4.41
N SER A 75 -15.87 -16.62 -4.33
CA SER A 75 -15.76 -15.24 -4.82
C SER A 75 -15.02 -15.20 -6.16
N VAL A 76 -15.42 -14.29 -7.04
CA VAL A 76 -14.76 -14.05 -8.33
C VAL A 76 -13.97 -12.76 -8.24
N HIS A 77 -12.66 -12.85 -8.45
CA HIS A 77 -11.72 -11.73 -8.45
C HIS A 77 -11.27 -11.45 -9.87
N ALA A 78 -11.36 -10.20 -10.33
CA ALA A 78 -10.89 -9.81 -11.66
C ALA A 78 -9.36 -9.93 -11.78
N ASP A 79 -8.84 -9.98 -13.01
CA ASP A 79 -7.39 -9.90 -13.27
C ASP A 79 -6.81 -8.62 -12.65
N GLY A 80 -5.65 -8.74 -12.01
CA GLY A 80 -4.98 -7.65 -11.30
C GLY A 80 -5.62 -7.30 -9.95
N ALA A 81 -6.73 -7.94 -9.56
CA ALA A 81 -7.29 -7.74 -8.23
C ALA A 81 -6.36 -8.32 -7.17
N THR A 82 -6.24 -7.60 -6.05
CA THR A 82 -5.48 -8.02 -4.87
C THR A 82 -6.41 -8.07 -3.66
N TRP A 83 -6.31 -9.11 -2.86
CA TRP A 83 -7.09 -9.30 -1.65
C TRP A 83 -6.26 -10.00 -0.58
N GLN A 84 -6.70 -9.92 0.68
CA GLN A 84 -6.00 -10.55 1.81
C GLN A 84 -6.78 -11.77 2.29
N ILE A 85 -6.09 -12.91 2.44
CA ILE A 85 -6.62 -14.13 3.05
C ILE A 85 -5.76 -14.42 4.28
N GLY A 86 -6.30 -14.16 5.47
CA GLY A 86 -5.53 -14.28 6.71
C GLY A 86 -4.31 -13.36 6.68
N CYS A 87 -3.10 -13.96 6.65
CA CYS A 87 -1.83 -13.23 6.59
C CYS A 87 -1.09 -13.37 5.26
N ASP A 88 -1.81 -13.76 4.22
CA ASP A 88 -1.32 -13.75 2.85
C ASP A 88 -2.04 -12.68 2.03
N ILE A 89 -1.27 -11.99 1.21
CA ILE A 89 -1.77 -11.08 0.18
C ILE A 89 -1.78 -11.87 -1.12
N CYS A 90 -2.98 -12.05 -1.67
CA CYS A 90 -3.21 -12.78 -2.90
C CYS A 90 -3.54 -11.82 -4.03
N SER A 91 -3.07 -12.13 -5.23
CA SER A 91 -3.37 -11.41 -6.46
C SER A 91 -3.85 -12.37 -7.53
N CYS A 92 -4.76 -11.91 -8.38
CA CYS A 92 -5.15 -12.65 -9.56
C CYS A 92 -4.31 -12.18 -10.74
N VAL A 93 -3.52 -13.07 -11.34
CA VAL A 93 -2.68 -12.75 -12.50
C VAL A 93 -2.96 -13.78 -13.58
N HIS A 94 -3.60 -13.35 -14.66
CA HIS A 94 -3.95 -14.19 -15.81
C HIS A 94 -4.78 -15.42 -15.43
N GLY A 95 -5.73 -15.27 -14.49
CA GLY A 95 -6.56 -16.38 -13.99
C GLY A 95 -5.87 -17.29 -12.98
N GLU A 96 -4.61 -17.03 -12.63
CA GLU A 96 -3.89 -17.73 -11.56
C GLU A 96 -3.84 -16.89 -10.29
N VAL A 97 -4.10 -17.54 -9.15
CA VAL A 97 -3.98 -16.90 -7.83
C VAL A 97 -2.54 -17.02 -7.36
N LYS A 98 -1.90 -15.88 -7.11
CA LYS A 98 -0.56 -15.81 -6.52
C LYS A 98 -0.63 -15.14 -5.16
N CYS A 99 -0.31 -15.90 -4.12
CA CYS A 99 -0.28 -15.41 -2.75
C CYS A 99 1.15 -15.30 -2.23
N HIS A 100 1.41 -14.29 -1.43
CA HIS A 100 2.64 -14.13 -0.68
C HIS A 100 2.32 -13.68 0.76
N PRO A 101 3.16 -14.03 1.74
CA PRO A 101 2.93 -13.60 3.11
C PRO A 101 3.02 -12.07 3.23
N VAL A 102 2.29 -11.53 4.20
CA VAL A 102 2.43 -10.13 4.63
C VAL A 102 3.86 -9.93 5.16
N GLU A 103 4.57 -8.94 4.62
CA GLU A 103 5.88 -8.55 5.11
C GLU A 103 5.72 -7.71 6.39
N CYS A 104 6.35 -8.17 7.47
CA CYS A 104 6.31 -7.49 8.75
C CYS A 104 7.59 -6.67 9.01
N PRO A 105 7.47 -5.52 9.68
CA PRO A 105 8.63 -4.71 10.03
C PRO A 105 9.49 -5.41 11.10
N GLU A 106 10.81 -5.19 11.03
CA GLU A 106 11.75 -5.60 12.08
C GLU A 106 11.43 -4.86 13.39
N LEU A 107 11.38 -5.61 14.50
CA LEU A 107 11.06 -5.09 15.84
C LEU A 107 12.29 -5.14 16.73
N SER A 108 12.51 -4.08 17.51
CA SER A 108 13.64 -3.97 18.45
C SER A 108 13.25 -4.18 19.93
N CYS A 109 11.96 -4.37 20.22
CA CYS A 109 11.49 -4.55 21.59
C CYS A 109 11.71 -5.97 22.11
N LYS A 110 11.88 -6.11 23.44
CA LYS A 110 12.17 -7.41 24.08
C LYS A 110 10.99 -8.39 24.05
N HIS A 111 9.76 -7.89 24.08
CA HIS A 111 8.55 -8.71 24.20
C HIS A 111 7.50 -8.26 23.16
N PRO A 112 7.68 -8.62 21.89
CA PRO A 112 6.69 -8.34 20.86
C PRO A 112 5.42 -9.15 21.12
N VAL A 113 4.25 -8.53 20.89
CA VAL A 113 2.95 -9.17 21.10
C VAL A 113 2.18 -9.28 19.80
N ASN A 114 1.44 -10.39 19.65
CA ASN A 114 0.47 -10.54 18.57
C ASN A 114 -0.91 -10.10 19.06
N LYS A 115 -1.55 -9.18 18.33
CA LYS A 115 -2.92 -8.75 18.62
C LYS A 115 -3.89 -9.60 17.83
N SER A 116 -5.06 -9.87 18.40
CA SER A 116 -6.07 -10.69 17.73
C SER A 116 -6.51 -10.02 16.43
N GLY A 117 -6.29 -10.70 15.30
CA GLY A 117 -6.61 -10.20 13.96
C GLY A 117 -5.45 -9.53 13.22
N ASP A 118 -4.32 -9.27 13.89
CA ASP A 118 -3.13 -8.68 13.25
C ASP A 118 -2.19 -9.80 12.73
N CYS A 119 -1.56 -9.54 11.57
CA CYS A 119 -0.58 -10.45 10.98
C CYS A 119 0.84 -10.22 11.47
N CYS A 120 1.13 -9.00 11.89
CA CYS A 120 2.44 -8.61 12.39
C CYS A 120 2.39 -8.40 13.88
N GLN A 121 3.46 -8.80 14.55
CA GLN A 121 3.65 -8.47 15.95
C GLN A 121 3.88 -6.96 16.10
N SER A 122 3.55 -6.45 17.28
CA SER A 122 3.80 -5.05 17.63
C SER A 122 4.39 -4.94 19.02
N CYS A 123 5.16 -3.88 19.24
CA CYS A 123 5.66 -3.53 20.55
C CYS A 123 4.52 -2.88 21.36
N LEU A 124 4.41 -3.29 22.63
CA LEU A 124 3.45 -2.68 23.55
C LEU A 124 3.90 -1.25 23.86
N LYS A 125 2.99 -0.29 23.76
CA LYS A 125 3.31 1.12 24.08
C LYS A 125 3.34 1.41 25.58
N HIS A 126 2.75 0.52 26.38
CA HIS A 126 2.58 0.70 27.80
C HIS A 126 3.03 -0.54 28.56
N CYS A 127 3.64 -0.34 29.73
CA CYS A 127 3.99 -1.40 30.66
C CYS A 127 2.92 -1.50 31.74
N LEU A 128 2.39 -2.71 31.97
CA LEU A 128 1.56 -2.98 33.14
C LEU A 128 2.46 -3.44 34.30
N PHE A 129 2.59 -2.62 35.34
CA PHE A 129 3.42 -2.92 36.49
C PHE A 129 2.70 -2.58 37.79
N TYR A 130 2.60 -3.55 38.70
CA TYR A 130 1.79 -3.47 39.94
C TYR A 130 0.34 -2.99 39.73
N GLY A 131 -0.27 -3.34 38.60
CA GLY A 131 -1.65 -2.96 38.28
C GLY A 131 -1.82 -1.52 37.76
N GLN A 132 -0.74 -0.79 37.53
CA GLN A 132 -0.75 0.51 36.87
C GLN A 132 -0.07 0.46 35.50
N PHE A 133 -0.52 1.32 34.59
CA PHE A 133 0.04 1.48 33.26
C PHE A 133 1.06 2.62 33.26
N TYR A 134 2.20 2.37 32.65
CA TYR A 134 3.27 3.35 32.43
C TYR A 134 3.52 3.50 30.94
N ASP A 135 3.72 4.72 30.47
CA ASP A 135 4.03 5.01 29.06
C ASP A 135 5.48 4.67 28.73
N HIS A 136 5.76 4.34 27.47
CA HIS A 136 7.13 4.11 27.03
C HIS A 136 8.03 5.32 27.33
N GLY A 137 9.18 5.05 27.95
CA GLY A 137 10.14 6.06 28.41
C GLY A 137 9.87 6.58 29.82
N GLU A 138 8.70 6.31 30.40
CA GLU A 138 8.35 6.75 31.74
C GLU A 138 9.24 6.08 32.78
N GLN A 139 9.85 6.91 33.63
CA GLN A 139 10.76 6.48 34.69
C GLN A 139 10.16 6.80 36.06
N VAL A 140 10.10 5.79 36.91
CA VAL A 140 9.42 5.87 38.21
C VAL A 140 10.22 5.18 39.31
N THR A 141 10.23 5.80 40.49
CA THR A 141 10.86 5.25 41.69
C THR A 141 9.79 4.54 42.53
N ILE A 142 9.77 3.21 42.45
CA ILE A 142 8.72 2.39 43.11
C ILE A 142 9.07 2.11 44.57
N LYS A 143 10.37 2.00 44.87
CA LYS A 143 10.91 1.83 46.21
C LYS A 143 12.18 2.66 46.33
N LYS A 144 12.56 3.01 47.57
CA LYS A 144 13.84 3.66 47.84
C LYS A 144 14.96 2.86 47.19
N CYS A 145 15.76 3.52 46.34
CA CYS A 145 16.84 2.92 45.56
C CYS A 145 16.44 1.93 44.45
N VAL A 146 15.18 1.95 44.00
CA VAL A 146 14.71 1.15 42.86
C VAL A 146 14.05 2.06 41.85
N GLU A 147 14.76 2.32 40.77
CA GLU A 147 14.25 3.06 39.62
C GLU A 147 13.86 2.08 38.53
N CYS A 148 12.68 2.28 37.94
CA CYS A 148 12.19 1.47 36.86
C CYS A 148 11.83 2.35 35.67
N GLN A 149 12.10 1.85 34.46
CA GLN A 149 11.70 2.49 33.22
C GLN A 149 10.89 1.54 32.36
N CYS A 150 9.80 2.04 31.77
CA CYS A 150 9.04 1.31 30.79
C CYS A 150 9.68 1.36 29.40
N ASP A 151 10.05 0.20 28.86
CA ASP A 151 10.64 0.03 27.54
C ASP A 151 9.77 -0.91 26.70
N ASP A 152 8.92 -0.36 25.82
CA ASP A 152 8.05 -1.09 24.91
C ASP A 152 7.30 -2.29 25.53
N GLY A 153 6.67 -2.04 26.69
CA GLY A 153 5.91 -3.04 27.47
C GLY A 153 6.74 -3.86 28.44
N SER A 154 8.07 -3.72 28.43
CA SER A 154 8.96 -4.33 29.41
C SER A 154 9.36 -3.32 30.47
N MET A 155 8.97 -3.56 31.73
CA MET A 155 9.47 -2.78 32.86
C MET A 155 10.91 -3.20 33.18
N LYS A 156 11.87 -2.29 33.03
CA LYS A 156 13.28 -2.51 33.38
C LYS A 156 13.59 -1.77 34.68
N CYS A 157 13.85 -2.51 35.76
CA CYS A 157 14.19 -1.94 37.06
C CYS A 157 15.67 -2.10 37.38
N VAL A 158 16.27 -1.05 37.92
CA VAL A 158 17.64 -1.03 38.42
C VAL A 158 17.60 -0.79 39.92
N ARG A 159 18.31 -1.64 40.66
CA ARG A 159 18.53 -1.47 42.10
C ARG A 159 19.87 -0.80 42.33
N THR A 160 19.88 0.27 43.09
CA THR A 160 21.07 1.03 43.43
C THR A 160 21.47 0.73 44.87
N ASP A 161 22.59 0.04 45.09
CA ASP A 161 23.05 -0.23 46.46
C ASP A 161 23.65 1.04 47.11
N PRO A 162 23.14 1.49 48.27
CA PRO A 162 23.56 2.77 48.89
C PRO A 162 25.02 2.82 49.33
N GLU A 163 25.68 1.68 49.49
CA GLU A 163 27.07 1.60 49.98
C GLU A 163 28.11 1.69 48.84
N THR A 164 27.74 1.24 47.64
CA THR A 164 28.65 1.11 46.50
C THR A 164 28.36 2.11 45.38
N ASN A 165 27.10 2.47 45.17
CA ASN A 165 26.67 3.33 44.06
C ASN A 165 26.34 4.76 44.49
N CYS A 166 26.39 5.06 45.79
CA CYS A 166 26.28 6.43 46.27
C CYS A 166 27.66 7.09 46.44
N PRO A 167 27.75 8.40 46.18
CA PRO A 167 28.98 9.13 46.41
C PRO A 167 29.39 9.10 47.89
N ARG A 168 30.69 8.96 48.14
CA ARG A 168 31.27 9.06 49.48
C ARG A 168 31.06 10.47 50.03
N LEU A 169 30.43 10.57 51.19
CA LEU A 169 30.15 11.84 51.85
C LEU A 169 31.31 12.28 52.74
N THR A 170 31.63 13.57 52.72
CA THR A 170 32.73 14.18 53.49
C THR A 170 32.34 14.51 54.93
N CYS A 171 31.03 14.55 55.24
CA CYS A 171 30.52 14.85 56.58
C CYS A 171 30.42 13.59 57.45
N PRO A 172 30.56 13.73 58.78
CA PRO A 172 30.43 12.61 59.70
C PRO A 172 29.01 11.99 59.69
N PRO A 173 28.87 10.69 60.01
CA PRO A 173 27.59 9.97 59.92
C PRO A 173 26.46 10.60 60.72
N GLU A 174 26.78 11.28 61.83
CA GLU A 174 25.78 11.94 62.69
C GLU A 174 25.06 13.10 61.99
N GLN A 175 25.66 13.68 60.96
CA GLN A 175 25.12 14.84 60.22
C GLN A 175 24.43 14.43 58.91
N GLN A 176 24.55 13.17 58.51
CA GLN A 176 23.97 12.70 57.25
C GLN A 176 22.46 12.50 57.39
N PHE A 177 21.69 13.02 56.43
CA PHE A 177 20.24 12.84 56.40
C PHE A 177 19.78 12.14 55.12
N SER A 178 18.63 11.49 55.19
CA SER A 178 17.95 10.89 54.04
C SER A 178 16.74 11.72 53.65
N VAL A 179 16.59 11.99 52.35
CA VAL A 179 15.39 12.61 51.80
C VAL A 179 14.45 11.50 51.28
N PRO A 180 13.12 11.64 51.43
CA PRO A 180 12.15 10.77 50.78
C PRO A 180 12.39 10.69 49.27
N ASP A 181 12.12 9.53 48.68
CA ASP A 181 12.28 9.22 47.23
C ASP A 181 13.69 9.31 46.66
N HIS A 182 14.69 9.66 47.48
CA HIS A 182 16.10 9.67 47.11
C HIS A 182 16.83 8.46 47.69
N CYS A 183 17.68 7.84 46.88
CA CYS A 183 18.44 6.66 47.31
C CYS A 183 19.58 7.04 48.28
N CYS A 184 20.36 8.06 47.94
CA CYS A 184 21.58 8.41 48.65
C CYS A 184 21.32 9.36 49.83
N LYS A 185 22.24 9.34 50.80
CA LYS A 185 22.27 10.30 51.90
C LYS A 185 22.89 11.62 51.44
N PHE A 186 22.55 12.69 52.14
CA PHE A 186 23.05 14.04 51.86
C PHE A 186 23.70 14.62 53.10
N CYS A 187 24.68 15.50 52.89
CA CYS A 187 25.25 16.34 53.95
C CYS A 187 24.52 17.69 53.97
N PRO A 188 24.34 18.30 55.16
CA PRO A 188 23.86 19.67 55.24
C PRO A 188 24.88 20.56 54.52
N GLY A 189 24.44 21.28 53.50
CA GLY A 189 25.26 22.30 52.88
C GLY A 189 25.48 23.47 53.85
N PRO A 190 26.46 24.35 53.61
CA PRO A 190 26.65 25.54 54.43
C PRO A 190 25.45 26.50 54.48
N ASN A 191 24.34 26.22 53.77
CA ASN A 191 23.10 27.01 53.80
C ASN A 191 21.79 26.17 53.78
N THR A 192 21.74 24.97 54.38
CA THR A 192 20.48 24.22 54.48
C THR A 192 20.14 23.83 55.92
N PHE A 193 19.41 24.72 56.60
CA PHE A 193 18.45 24.41 57.67
C PHE A 193 17.13 25.14 57.35
N PRO A 194 15.98 24.67 57.88
CA PRO A 194 14.70 24.71 57.18
C PRO A 194 13.95 26.02 57.40
N GLU A 195 13.63 26.72 56.33
CA GLU A 195 12.40 27.51 56.28
C GLU A 195 11.44 26.80 55.35
N LEU A 196 10.58 25.95 55.90
CA LEU A 196 9.28 25.60 55.34
C LEU A 196 8.57 24.69 56.36
N PHE A 197 8.16 25.30 57.48
CA PHE A 197 6.91 25.04 58.20
C PHE A 197 6.78 26.12 59.26
N THR A 198 6.56 27.36 58.82
CA THR A 198 5.88 28.38 59.63
C THR A 198 4.69 28.83 58.83
N ASP A 199 3.52 28.42 59.31
CA ASP A 199 2.24 28.96 58.89
C ASP A 199 2.30 30.48 58.91
N SER A 200 2.13 31.10 57.74
CA SER A 200 1.77 32.51 57.62
C SER A 200 0.64 32.63 56.60
N ILE A 201 -0.57 32.35 57.09
CA ILE A 201 -1.76 33.08 56.64
C ILE A 201 -1.51 34.55 57.01
N SER A 202 -1.16 35.38 56.02
CA SER A 202 -1.54 36.79 56.03
C SER A 202 -1.43 37.39 54.64
N ALA A 203 -2.60 37.55 54.04
CA ALA A 203 -3.03 38.64 53.17
C ALA A 203 -1.93 39.55 52.60
N THR A 204 -1.74 39.48 51.28
CA THR A 204 -1.26 40.64 50.53
C THR A 204 -2.45 41.36 49.87
N PRO A 205 -2.44 42.72 49.83
CA PRO A 205 -3.59 43.49 49.41
C PRO A 205 -3.71 43.52 47.89
N PHE A 206 -4.95 43.40 47.42
CA PHE A 206 -5.35 43.86 46.09
C PHE A 206 -4.97 45.33 45.89
N THR A 207 -4.29 45.64 44.79
CA THR A 207 -4.41 46.98 44.17
C THR A 207 -4.71 46.80 42.68
N PRO A 208 -5.71 47.52 42.13
CA PRO A 208 -6.26 47.23 40.83
C PRO A 208 -5.52 48.01 39.74
N ILE A 209 -5.15 47.34 38.65
CA ILE A 209 -4.97 48.01 37.37
C ILE A 209 -5.86 47.25 36.39
N GLY A 210 -7.04 47.80 36.15
CA GLY A 210 -7.94 47.34 35.12
C GLY A 210 -7.38 47.70 33.74
N LEU A 211 -7.51 46.78 32.80
CA LEU A 211 -7.72 47.07 31.38
C LEU A 211 -8.42 45.84 30.74
N THR A 212 -9.74 46.01 30.58
CA THR A 212 -10.68 45.49 29.55
C THR A 212 -10.76 43.99 29.19
N PRO A 213 -11.98 43.41 29.15
CA PRO A 213 -12.23 42.05 28.69
C PRO A 213 -12.38 41.99 27.15
N VAL A 214 -11.64 41.09 26.49
CA VAL A 214 -11.99 40.63 25.14
C VAL A 214 -12.87 39.39 25.30
N PHE A 215 -14.16 39.56 25.02
CA PHE A 215 -15.11 38.47 24.85
C PHE A 215 -14.78 37.70 23.56
N GLN A 216 -14.36 36.44 23.68
CA GLN A 216 -14.48 35.47 22.60
C GLN A 216 -15.45 34.37 23.03
N ASN A 217 -16.70 34.50 22.59
CA ASN A 217 -17.71 33.46 22.70
C ASN A 217 -17.29 32.25 21.85
N HIS A 218 -16.99 31.11 22.48
CA HIS A 218 -17.12 29.81 21.84
C HIS A 218 -18.24 29.00 22.50
N LYS A 219 -19.32 28.92 21.74
CA LYS A 219 -20.57 28.21 21.97
C LYS A 219 -20.29 26.70 22.05
N VAL A 220 -20.51 26.09 23.21
CA VAL A 220 -20.61 24.63 23.33
C VAL A 220 -22.09 24.27 23.16
N GLU A 221 -22.43 23.71 22.00
CA GLU A 221 -23.72 23.06 21.76
C GLU A 221 -23.90 21.89 22.73
N LYS A 222 -24.88 22.01 23.63
CA LYS A 222 -25.47 20.86 24.32
C LYS A 222 -26.30 20.07 23.30
N LYS A 223 -25.84 18.89 22.91
CA LYS A 223 -26.73 17.81 22.46
C LYS A 223 -27.07 16.93 23.65
N ASN A 224 -28.34 16.94 24.05
CA ASN A 224 -28.95 15.83 24.77
C ASN A 224 -30.43 15.77 24.40
N ASN A 225 -30.83 14.60 23.88
CA ASN A 225 -32.18 14.15 23.56
C ASN A 225 -32.87 14.80 22.35
#